data_AF-A0A351LFI3-F1
#
_entry.id   AF-A0A351LFI3-F1
#
_cell.length_a   1.000
_cell.length_b   1.000
_cell.length_c   1.000
_cell.angle_alpha   90.00
_cell.angle_beta   90.00
_cell.angle_gamma   90.00
#
_symmetry.space_group_name_H-M   'P 1'
#
loop_
_entity.id
_entity.type
_entity.pdbx_description
1 polymer ?
#
loop_
_entity_poly.entity_id
_entity_poly.type
_entity_poly.pdbx_seq_one_letter_code
_entity_poly.pdbx_strand_id
1 'polypeptide(L)'
;MSEITINLPEEVFSARRLSPERFVRDLRLAAAIYWYQKGEISQEKAAQVAGLNRQEFLAALAREQVDTFVVDFDDLQRELNRG
;
A
#
# COMPACT_ATOMS: atom_id res chain seq x y z
N MET A 1 -0.48 -21.36 0.70
CA MET A 1 0.04 -20.15 1.38
C MET A 1 1.54 -20.29 1.43
N SER A 2 2.27 -19.19 1.22
CA SER A 2 3.73 -19.18 1.30
C SER A 2 4.15 -18.48 2.59
N GLU A 3 5.14 -19.03 3.28
CA GLU A 3 5.75 -18.42 4.47
C GLU A 3 6.97 -17.60 4.07
N ILE A 4 7.14 -16.42 4.66
CA ILE A 4 8.29 -15.54 4.46
C ILE A 4 8.86 -15.20 5.83
N THR A 5 10.14 -15.54 6.04
CA THR A 5 10.88 -15.19 7.25
C THR A 5 11.72 -13.94 6.98
N ILE A 6 11.55 -12.92 7.82
CA ILE A 6 12.30 -11.66 7.74
C ILE A 6 13.10 -11.51 9.03
N ASN A 7 14.42 -11.42 8.92
CA ASN A 7 15.30 -11.13 10.05
C ASN A 7 15.46 -9.61 10.17
N LEU A 8 15.02 -9.05 11.30
CA LEU A 8 15.12 -7.63 11.61
C LEU A 8 15.85 -7.44 12.95
N PRO A 9 16.57 -6.32 13.15
CA PRO A 9 17.11 -5.97 14.47
C PRO A 9 15.98 -5.85 15.51
N GLU A 10 16.21 -6.32 16.73
CA GLU A 10 15.20 -6.29 17.81
C GLU A 10 14.71 -4.87 18.11
N GLU A 11 15.59 -3.88 17.92
CA GLU A 11 15.33 -2.46 18.14
C GLU A 11 14.24 -1.89 17.21
N VAL A 12 13.98 -2.54 16.07
CA VAL A 12 12.92 -2.12 15.15
C VAL A 12 11.53 -2.29 15.77
N PHE A 13 11.34 -3.34 16.58
CA PHE A 13 10.07 -3.59 17.28
C PHE A 13 9.87 -2.59 18.42
N SER A 14 10.95 -2.21 19.11
CA SER A 14 10.89 -1.24 20.21
C SER A 14 10.63 0.19 19.71
N ALA A 15 11.14 0.55 18.52
CA ALA A 15 10.92 1.85 17.89
C ALA A 15 9.43 2.17 17.66
N ARG A 16 8.61 1.17 17.35
CA ARG A 16 7.16 1.36 17.17
C ARG A 16 6.31 0.89 18.35
N ARG A 17 6.90 0.24 19.37
CA ARG A 17 6.18 -0.38 20.51
C ARG A 17 5.01 -1.26 20.05
N LEU A 18 5.18 -1.96 18.93
CA LEU A 18 4.16 -2.84 18.34
C LEU A 18 4.52 -4.30 18.64
N SER A 19 3.49 -5.14 18.78
CA SER A 19 3.70 -6.60 18.72
C SER A 19 4.18 -6.99 17.31
N PRO A 20 4.92 -8.11 17.17
CA PRO A 20 5.39 -8.58 15.86
C PRO A 20 4.26 -8.69 14.83
N GLU A 21 3.07 -9.14 15.22
CA GLU A 21 1.93 -9.31 14.32
C GLU A 21 1.42 -7.96 13.79
N ARG A 22 1.34 -6.95 14.67
CA ARG A 22 0.96 -5.59 14.27
C ARG A 22 2.02 -4.97 13.37
N PHE A 23 3.30 -5.19 13.68
CA PHE A 23 4.41 -4.72 12.85
C PHE A 23 4.32 -5.30 11.43
N VAL A 24 4.12 -6.62 11.30
CA VAL A 24 4.00 -7.29 10.00
C VAL A 24 2.79 -6.76 9.21
N ARG A 25 1.65 -6.53 9.86
CA ARG A 25 0.48 -5.95 9.20
C ARG A 25 0.78 -4.55 8.65
N ASP A 26 1.42 -3.70 9.46
CA ASP A 26 1.77 -2.33 9.05
C ASP A 26 2.81 -2.35 7.91
N LEU A 27 3.79 -3.27 7.97
CA LEU A 27 4.77 -3.46 6.91
C LEU A 27 4.11 -3.89 5.58
N ARG A 28 3.18 -4.84 5.64
CA ARG A 28 2.41 -5.31 4.46
C ARG A 28 1.58 -4.18 3.85
N LEU A 29 0.95 -3.37 4.69
CA LEU A 29 0.19 -2.21 4.22
C LEU A 29 1.11 -1.18 3.54
N ALA A 30 2.24 -0.85 4.16
CA ALA A 30 3.20 0.09 3.59
C ALA A 30 3.73 -0.37 2.22
N ALA A 31 4.10 -1.66 2.09
CA ALA A 31 4.55 -2.23 0.82
C ALA A 31 3.45 -2.22 -0.24
N ALA A 32 2.22 -2.60 0.12
CA ALA A 32 1.07 -2.59 -0.78
C ALA A 32 0.77 -1.18 -1.33
N ILE A 33 0.80 -0.16 -0.46
CA ILE A 33 0.62 1.24 -0.84
C ILE A 33 1.73 1.66 -1.80
N TYR A 34 2.98 1.40 -1.45
CA TYR A 34 4.13 1.79 -2.27
C TYR A 34 4.07 1.21 -3.69
N TRP A 35 3.84 -0.10 -3.81
CA TRP A 35 3.75 -0.76 -5.12
C TRP A 35 2.52 -0.32 -5.92
N TYR A 36 1.40 -0.05 -5.25
CA TYR A 36 0.22 0.48 -5.90
C TYR A 36 0.46 1.89 -6.46
N GLN A 37 1.06 2.79 -5.67
CA GLN A 37 1.42 4.14 -6.11
C GLN A 37 2.41 4.13 -7.28
N LYS A 38 3.29 3.13 -7.36
CA LYS A 38 4.21 2.94 -8.48
C LYS A 38 3.55 2.35 -9.73
N GLY A 39 2.27 1.97 -9.66
CA GLY A 39 1.57 1.28 -10.74
C GLY A 39 2.09 -0.15 -11.00
N GLU A 40 2.91 -0.70 -10.11
CA GLU A 40 3.52 -2.03 -10.27
C GLU A 40 2.50 -3.15 -10.04
N ILE A 41 1.49 -2.90 -9.21
CA ILE A 41 0.41 -3.84 -8.91
C ILE A 41 -0.95 -3.16 -8.95
N SER A 42 -1.98 -3.93 -9.31
CA SER A 42 -3.37 -3.45 -9.26
C SER A 42 -3.86 -3.21 -7.83
N GLN A 43 -4.91 -2.42 -7.67
CA GLN A 43 -5.56 -2.18 -6.38
C GLN A 43 -5.99 -3.49 -5.69
N GLU A 44 -6.56 -4.44 -6.45
CA GLU A 44 -6.98 -5.73 -5.92
C GLU A 44 -5.79 -6.52 -5.37
N LYS A 45 -4.66 -6.51 -6.10
CA LYS A 45 -3.44 -7.17 -5.66
C LYS A 45 -2.85 -6.50 -4.42
N ALA A 46 -2.87 -5.17 -4.37
CA ALA A 46 -2.41 -4.41 -3.22
C ALA A 46 -3.25 -4.70 -1.97
N ALA A 47 -4.59 -4.75 -2.09
CA ALA A 47 -5.48 -5.17 -1.02
C ALA A 47 -5.15 -6.59 -0.52
N GLN A 48 -4.93 -7.54 -1.44
CA GLN A 48 -4.52 -8.90 -1.10
C GLN A 48 -3.18 -8.93 -0.35
N VAL A 49 -2.17 -8.16 -0.79
CA VAL A 49 -0.87 -8.03 -0.09
C VAL A 49 -1.07 -7.46 1.31
N ALA A 50 -1.88 -6.42 1.47
CA ALA A 50 -2.20 -5.82 2.77
C ALA A 50 -3.03 -6.75 3.68
N GLY A 51 -3.63 -7.81 3.14
CA GLY A 51 -4.55 -8.68 3.88
C GLY A 51 -5.90 -8.01 4.14
N LEU A 52 -6.31 -7.14 3.23
CA LEU A 52 -7.53 -6.33 3.30
C LEU A 52 -8.45 -6.66 2.11
N ASN A 53 -9.73 -6.36 2.24
CA ASN A 53 -10.61 -6.25 1.09
C ASN A 53 -10.41 -4.91 0.37
N ARG A 54 -11.03 -4.75 -0.82
CA ARG A 54 -10.86 -3.54 -1.64
C ARG A 54 -11.33 -2.25 -0.94
N GLN A 55 -12.44 -2.31 -0.19
CA GLN A 55 -12.99 -1.14 0.52
C GLN A 55 -12.08 -0.73 1.69
N GLU A 56 -11.59 -1.71 2.45
CA GLU A 56 -10.64 -1.49 3.54
C GLU A 56 -9.32 -0.90 3.02
N PHE A 57 -8.84 -1.38 1.87
CA PHE A 57 -7.63 -0.82 1.27
C PHE A 57 -7.82 0.63 0.82
N LEU A 58 -8.96 0.97 0.22
CA LEU A 58 -9.29 2.37 -0.10
C LEU A 58 -9.35 3.26 1.14
N ALA A 59 -9.97 2.77 2.21
CA ALA A 59 -10.03 3.49 3.48
C ALA A 59 -8.62 3.69 4.07
N ALA A 60 -7.73 2.71 3.94
CA ALA A 60 -6.35 2.82 4.36
C ALA A 60 -5.58 3.89 3.55
N LEU A 61 -5.74 3.90 2.22
CA LEU A 61 -5.13 4.91 1.35
C LEU A 61 -5.55 6.34 1.74
N ALA A 62 -6.85 6.53 2.01
CA ALA A 62 -7.38 7.81 2.47
C ALA A 62 -6.79 8.23 3.84
N ARG A 63 -6.66 7.27 4.78
CA ARG A 63 -6.10 7.53 6.11
C ARG A 63 -4.62 7.92 6.07
N GLU A 64 -3.84 7.27 5.21
CA GLU A 64 -2.42 7.55 5.04
C GLU A 64 -2.17 8.80 4.15
N GLN A 65 -3.22 9.51 3.73
CA GLN A 65 -3.16 10.71 2.85
C GLN A 65 -2.35 10.45 1.58
N VAL A 66 -2.49 9.26 1.04
CA VAL A 66 -1.81 8.85 -0.18
C VAL A 66 -2.62 9.36 -1.37
N ASP A 67 -2.03 10.25 -2.16
CA ASP A 67 -2.56 10.58 -3.49
C ASP A 67 -2.45 9.33 -4.37
N THR A 68 -3.58 8.62 -4.51
CA THR A 68 -3.68 7.38 -5.30
C THR A 68 -3.95 7.64 -6.77
N PHE A 69 -4.27 8.89 -7.12
CA PHE A 69 -4.42 9.28 -8.51
C PHE A 69 -3.02 9.54 -9.07
N VAL A 70 -2.41 8.47 -9.58
CA VAL A 70 -1.36 8.62 -10.59
C VAL A 70 -2.06 9.18 -11.82
N VAL A 71 -2.11 10.51 -11.90
CA VAL A 71 -2.53 11.18 -13.12
C VAL A 71 -1.41 10.97 -14.12
N ASP A 72 -1.64 10.11 -15.10
CA ASP A 72 -0.84 10.16 -16.31
C ASP A 72 -1.17 11.50 -16.99
N PHE A 73 -0.19 12.40 -17.01
CA PHE A 73 -0.35 13.72 -17.59
C PHE A 73 -0.74 13.66 -19.06
N ASP A 74 -0.33 12.61 -19.79
CA ASP A 74 -0.72 12.43 -21.18
C ASP A 74 -2.21 12.06 -21.30
N ASP A 75 -2.74 11.23 -20.39
CA ASP A 75 -4.17 10.93 -20.32
C ASP A 75 -5.00 12.14 -19.89
N LEU A 76 -4.55 12.90 -18.89
CA LEU A 76 -5.22 14.12 -18.48
C LEU A 76 -5.28 15.13 -19.63
N GLN A 77 -4.18 15.28 -20.37
CA GLN A 77 -4.12 16.19 -21.52
C GLN A 77 -5.04 15.71 -22.66
N ARG A 78 -5.19 14.39 -22.86
CA ARG A 78 -6.18 13.83 -23.80
C ARG A 78 -7.62 14.09 -23.38
N GLU A 79 -7.95 14.00 -22.10
CA GLU A 79 -9.30 14.31 -21.59
C GLU A 79 -9.62 15.80 -21.70
N LEU A 80 -8.69 16.68 -21.31
CA LEU A 80 -8.87 18.13 -21.40
C LEU A 80 -9.05 18.62 -22.84
N ASN A 81 -8.40 18.00 -23.81
CA ASN A 81 -8.55 18.33 -25.23
C ASN A 81 -9.84 17.79 -25.86
N ARG A 82 -10.60 16.95 -25.14
CA ARG A 82 -11.89 16.38 -25.60
C ARG A 82 -13.11 17.11 -25.02
N GLY A 83 -12.92 18.00 -24.05
CA GLY A 83 -13.95 18.89 -23.49
C GLY A 83 -13.88 20.29 -24.08
#